data_AF-A0AB37A0N5-F1
#
_entry.id   AF-A0AB37A0N5-F1
#
_cell.length_a   1.000
_cell.length_b   1.000
_cell.length_c   1.000
_cell.angle_alpha   90.00
_cell.angle_beta   90.00
_cell.angle_gamma   90.00
#
_symmetry.space_group_name_H-M   'P 1'
#
loop_
_entity.id
_entity.type
_entity.pdbx_description
1 polymer ?
#
loop_
_entity_poly.entity_id
_entity_poly.type
_entity_poly.pdbx_seq_one_letter_code
_entity_poly.pdbx_strand_id
1 'polypeptide(L)'
;MNKLLNISLVSIITIVFGACASSSSPSLSSIKDIDVEKVCSVENNGIEKVIQTAKKYNEIAKKNELEFRRLGVNNTDLIISVEEAIKTGAKEVNPKDFKGKASKTKLPVDFAAIRACKFAITALTQANEAKISWRLAVPGDGYEY
;
A
#
# COMPACT_ATOMS: atom_id res chain seq x y z
N MET A 1 -64.15 8.88 20.09
CA MET A 1 -64.13 7.97 18.93
C MET A 1 -62.74 8.02 18.33
N ASN A 2 -62.05 6.88 18.45
CA ASN A 2 -60.66 6.69 18.13
C ASN A 2 -60.48 6.58 16.61
N LYS A 3 -59.46 7.22 16.06
CA LYS A 3 -58.84 6.76 14.80
C LYS A 3 -57.34 6.74 14.98
N LEU A 4 -56.88 5.55 15.35
CA LEU A 4 -55.48 5.12 15.37
C LEU A 4 -54.96 5.18 13.93
N LEU A 5 -53.89 5.93 13.71
CA LEU A 5 -53.12 5.87 12.47
C LEU A 5 -52.30 4.58 12.47
N ASN A 6 -52.69 3.71 11.57
CA ASN A 6 -52.12 2.41 11.29
C ASN A 6 -50.82 2.61 10.48
N ILE A 7 -49.66 2.68 11.14
CA ILE A 7 -48.36 2.72 10.45
C ILE A 7 -47.90 1.27 10.24
N SER A 8 -48.09 0.86 8.99
CA SER A 8 -47.74 -0.42 8.41
C SER A 8 -46.22 -0.63 8.36
N LEU A 9 -45.78 -1.81 8.81
CA LEU A 9 -44.63 -2.60 8.35
C LEU A 9 -43.29 -1.88 8.11
N VAL A 10 -42.46 -1.87 9.16
CA VAL A 10 -40.99 -1.78 9.05
C VAL A 10 -40.49 -3.01 8.29
N SER A 11 -40.16 -2.81 7.02
CA SER A 11 -39.46 -3.80 6.21
C SER A 11 -37.97 -3.71 6.52
N ILE A 12 -37.46 -4.62 7.35
CA ILE A 12 -36.04 -4.77 7.62
C ILE A 12 -35.40 -5.37 6.36
N ILE A 13 -34.80 -4.53 5.51
CA ILE A 13 -33.92 -5.01 4.45
C ILE A 13 -32.57 -5.28 5.10
N THR A 14 -32.37 -6.51 5.57
CA THR A 14 -31.04 -7.05 5.84
C THR A 14 -30.31 -7.17 4.51
N ILE A 15 -29.51 -6.16 4.18
CA ILE A 15 -28.52 -6.26 3.09
C ILE A 15 -27.44 -7.23 3.56
N VAL A 16 -27.66 -8.51 3.30
CA VAL A 16 -26.61 -9.52 3.34
C VAL A 16 -25.72 -9.24 2.14
N PHE A 17 -24.61 -8.54 2.35
CA PHE A 17 -23.50 -8.55 1.40
C PHE A 17 -22.89 -9.96 1.42
N GLY A 18 -23.50 -10.86 0.65
CA GLY A 18 -22.89 -12.09 0.20
C GLY A 18 -21.79 -11.76 -0.79
N ALA A 19 -20.65 -11.27 -0.29
CA ALA A 19 -19.42 -11.26 -1.02
C ALA A 19 -18.64 -12.52 -0.66
N CYS A 20 -18.97 -13.62 -1.34
CA CYS A 20 -18.00 -14.68 -1.60
C CYS A 20 -16.93 -14.11 -2.55
N ALA A 21 -16.12 -13.18 -2.05
CA ALA A 21 -14.84 -12.88 -2.67
C ALA A 21 -13.95 -14.04 -2.29
N SER A 22 -13.78 -14.99 -3.21
CA SER A 22 -12.65 -15.92 -3.18
C SER A 22 -11.41 -15.08 -2.87
N SER A 23 -10.87 -15.28 -1.67
CA SER A 23 -9.66 -14.64 -1.20
C SER A 23 -8.48 -15.20 -1.99
N SER A 24 -8.34 -14.78 -3.25
CA SER A 24 -7.05 -14.73 -3.90
C SER A 24 -6.23 -13.70 -3.13
N SER A 25 -5.63 -14.15 -2.03
CA SER A 25 -4.55 -13.44 -1.39
C SER A 25 -3.57 -13.08 -2.50
N PRO A 26 -3.22 -11.79 -2.68
CA PRO A 26 -2.24 -11.42 -3.67
C PRO A 26 -0.95 -12.16 -3.33
N SER A 27 -0.61 -13.14 -4.17
CA SER A 27 0.50 -14.03 -3.87
C SER A 27 1.81 -13.30 -4.16
N LEU A 28 2.81 -13.54 -3.32
CA LEU A 28 4.16 -13.01 -3.49
C LEU A 28 4.69 -13.29 -4.92
N SER A 29 4.30 -14.40 -5.53
CA SER A 29 4.68 -14.78 -6.90
C SER A 29 4.23 -13.81 -8.00
N SER A 30 3.22 -12.97 -7.76
CA SER A 30 2.73 -11.99 -8.74
C SER A 30 3.64 -10.76 -8.93
N ILE A 31 4.80 -10.72 -8.24
CA ILE A 31 5.62 -9.52 -8.08
C ILE A 31 6.98 -9.61 -8.80
N LYS A 32 7.40 -10.80 -9.20
CA LYS A 32 8.75 -11.05 -9.75
C LYS A 32 9.09 -10.27 -11.04
N ASP A 33 8.09 -9.94 -11.84
CA ASP A 33 8.29 -9.34 -13.17
C ASP A 33 7.79 -7.89 -13.25
N ILE A 34 7.57 -7.25 -12.11
CA ILE A 34 7.12 -5.85 -12.08
C ILE A 34 8.31 -4.93 -12.36
N ASP A 35 8.23 -4.22 -13.48
CA ASP A 35 9.09 -3.06 -13.74
C ASP A 35 8.68 -1.91 -12.81
N VAL A 36 9.38 -1.81 -11.68
CA VAL A 36 9.10 -0.83 -10.62
C VAL A 36 9.24 0.60 -11.12
N GLU A 37 10.21 0.88 -11.97
CA GLU A 37 10.46 2.24 -12.49
C GLU A 37 9.30 2.67 -13.39
N LYS A 38 8.88 1.78 -14.30
CA LYS A 38 7.75 2.05 -15.20
C LYS A 38 6.44 2.20 -14.44
N VAL A 39 6.17 1.35 -13.46
CA VAL A 39 4.90 1.33 -12.71
C VAL A 39 4.79 2.47 -11.71
N CYS A 40 5.91 2.88 -11.10
CA CYS A 40 5.94 3.97 -10.12
C CYS A 40 6.23 5.35 -10.74
N SER A 41 6.42 5.47 -12.05
CA SER A 41 6.62 6.75 -12.72
C SER A 41 5.35 7.60 -12.69
N VAL A 42 5.41 8.77 -12.04
CA VAL A 42 4.34 9.77 -12.04
C VAL A 42 4.20 10.44 -13.40
N GLU A 43 5.32 10.69 -14.11
CA GLU A 43 5.33 11.24 -15.45
C GLU A 43 4.52 10.37 -16.44
N ASN A 44 4.69 9.05 -16.36
CA ASN A 44 4.05 8.13 -17.29
C ASN A 44 2.64 7.69 -16.87
N ASN A 45 2.32 7.71 -15.58
CA ASN A 45 1.07 7.11 -15.05
C ASN A 45 0.13 8.10 -14.34
N GLY A 46 0.59 9.31 -14.02
CA GLY A 46 -0.11 10.23 -13.13
C GLY A 46 0.00 9.82 -11.66
N ILE A 47 -0.11 10.81 -10.78
CA ILE A 47 0.13 10.63 -9.34
C ILE A 47 -0.94 9.75 -8.68
N GLU A 48 -2.19 9.84 -9.14
CA GLU A 48 -3.32 9.06 -8.63
C GLU A 48 -3.12 7.57 -8.84
N LYS A 49 -2.66 7.17 -10.03
CA LYS A 49 -2.41 5.77 -10.35
C LYS A 49 -1.19 5.23 -9.59
N VAL A 50 -0.16 6.05 -9.42
CA VAL A 50 1.04 5.69 -8.63
C VAL A 50 0.67 5.47 -7.17
N ILE A 51 -0.14 6.36 -6.56
CA ILE A 51 -0.53 6.19 -5.15
C ILE A 51 -1.51 5.02 -4.94
N GLN A 52 -2.41 4.76 -5.89
CA GLN A 52 -3.26 3.56 -5.86
C GLN A 52 -2.42 2.28 -5.92
N THR A 53 -1.40 2.27 -6.78
CA THR A 53 -0.44 1.18 -6.88
C THR A 53 0.30 0.98 -5.56
N ALA A 54 0.80 2.07 -4.96
CA ALA A 54 1.45 2.03 -3.65
C ALA A 54 0.53 1.40 -2.59
N LYS A 55 -0.75 1.80 -2.52
CA LYS A 55 -1.73 1.22 -1.59
C LYS A 55 -1.90 -0.28 -1.79
N LYS A 56 -2.16 -0.70 -3.02
CA LYS A 56 -2.37 -2.10 -3.37
C LYS A 56 -1.21 -2.97 -2.89
N TYR A 57 0.03 -2.59 -3.22
CA TYR A 57 1.20 -3.39 -2.83
C TYR A 57 1.53 -3.22 -1.34
N ASN A 58 1.28 -2.07 -0.73
CA ASN A 58 1.54 -1.88 0.69
C ASN A 58 0.62 -2.74 1.56
N GLU A 59 -0.63 -2.96 1.15
CA GLU A 59 -1.52 -3.91 1.83
C GLU A 59 -0.98 -5.34 1.79
N ILE A 60 -0.37 -5.76 0.68
CA ILE A 60 0.28 -7.06 0.55
C ILE A 60 1.51 -7.12 1.45
N ALA A 61 2.34 -6.07 1.44
CA ALA A 61 3.52 -5.97 2.30
C ALA A 61 3.13 -6.08 3.77
N LYS A 62 2.10 -5.34 4.22
CA LYS A 62 1.58 -5.42 5.59
C LYS A 62 1.08 -6.81 5.96
N LYS A 63 0.32 -7.48 5.09
CA LYS A 63 -0.16 -8.86 5.32
C LYS A 63 0.97 -9.86 5.49
N ASN A 64 2.15 -9.57 4.93
CA ASN A 64 3.35 -10.39 5.04
C ASN A 64 4.35 -9.83 6.06
N GLU A 65 3.99 -8.82 6.86
CA GLU A 65 4.87 -8.16 7.84
C GLU A 65 6.14 -7.50 7.24
N LEU A 66 6.06 -7.12 5.96
CA LEU A 66 7.15 -6.53 5.17
C LEU A 66 6.96 -5.02 4.94
N GLU A 67 6.08 -4.35 5.70
CA GLU A 67 5.85 -2.92 5.49
C GLU A 67 7.14 -2.13 5.68
N PHE A 68 7.50 -1.35 4.66
CA PHE A 68 8.71 -0.56 4.69
C PHE A 68 8.59 0.59 5.70
N ARG A 69 9.65 0.78 6.49
CA ARG A 69 9.77 1.88 7.45
C ARG A 69 11.08 2.63 7.23
N ARG A 70 11.01 3.95 7.07
CA ARG A 70 12.19 4.81 6.93
C ARG A 70 12.11 6.00 7.87
N LEU A 71 13.17 6.19 8.67
CA LEU A 71 13.26 7.31 9.62
C LEU A 71 12.06 7.40 10.58
N GLY A 72 11.49 6.26 10.98
CA GLY A 72 10.33 6.20 11.87
C GLY A 72 8.97 6.44 11.19
N VAL A 73 8.93 6.63 9.86
CA VAL A 73 7.67 6.76 9.11
C VAL A 73 7.37 5.43 8.42
N ASN A 74 6.19 4.86 8.66
CA ASN A 74 5.74 3.69 7.90
C ASN A 74 5.28 4.11 6.51
N ASN A 75 5.34 3.20 5.55
CA ASN A 75 4.87 3.49 4.20
C ASN A 75 3.37 3.82 4.18
N THR A 76 2.55 3.24 5.06
CA THR A 76 1.14 3.65 5.28
C THR A 76 1.02 5.15 5.56
N ASP A 77 1.84 5.68 6.48
CA ASP A 77 1.77 7.08 6.89
C ASP A 77 2.22 8.03 5.76
N LEU A 78 3.21 7.60 4.97
CA LEU A 78 3.63 8.31 3.76
C LEU A 78 2.52 8.34 2.71
N ILE A 79 1.86 7.20 2.47
CA ILE A 79 0.74 7.09 1.53
C ILE A 79 -0.41 8.01 1.93
N ILE A 80 -0.82 7.99 3.21
CA ILE A 80 -1.88 8.86 3.73
C ILE A 80 -1.54 10.34 3.51
N SER A 81 -0.29 10.73 3.81
CA SER A 81 0.14 12.12 3.62
C SER A 81 0.12 12.55 2.15
N VAL A 82 0.46 11.65 1.21
CA VAL A 82 0.33 11.90 -0.22
C VAL A 82 -1.13 12.03 -0.64
N GLU A 83 -2.02 11.15 -0.18
CA GLU A 83 -3.45 11.24 -0.48
C GLU A 83 -4.07 12.55 0.02
N GLU A 84 -3.67 13.01 1.21
CA GLU A 84 -4.10 14.29 1.76
C GLU A 84 -3.56 15.47 0.94
N ALA A 85 -2.29 15.42 0.51
CA ALA A 85 -1.71 16.44 -0.32
C ALA A 85 -2.37 16.54 -1.71
N ILE A 86 -2.72 15.40 -2.32
CA ILE A 86 -3.49 15.36 -3.58
C ILE A 86 -4.86 16.02 -3.39
N LYS A 87 -5.56 15.70 -2.29
CA LYS A 87 -6.89 16.27 -1.99
C LYS A 87 -6.85 17.78 -1.73
N THR A 88 -5.79 18.26 -1.08
CA THR A 88 -5.64 19.66 -0.66
C THR A 88 -4.89 20.53 -1.69
N GLY A 89 -4.28 19.92 -2.71
CA GLY A 89 -3.41 20.61 -3.65
C GLY A 89 -2.07 21.06 -3.05
N ALA A 90 -1.64 20.46 -1.94
CA ALA A 90 -0.35 20.78 -1.33
C ALA A 90 0.80 20.35 -2.26
N LYS A 91 1.93 21.08 -2.22
CA LYS A 91 3.14 20.75 -3.01
C LYS A 91 4.13 19.88 -2.26
N GLU A 92 3.97 19.76 -0.95
CA GLU A 92 4.84 19.01 -0.08
C GLU A 92 4.03 18.15 0.88
N VAL A 93 4.57 16.99 1.23
CA VAL A 93 4.06 16.12 2.27
C VAL A 93 4.96 16.17 3.51
N ASN A 94 4.35 16.01 4.67
CA ASN A 94 5.05 15.88 5.94
C ASN A 94 4.40 14.78 6.79
N PRO A 95 4.68 13.50 6.50
CA PRO A 95 4.06 12.38 7.19
C PRO A 95 4.47 12.36 8.66
N LYS A 96 3.58 11.84 9.51
CA LYS A 96 3.87 11.61 10.92
C LYS A 96 4.71 10.34 11.09
N ASP A 97 5.60 10.35 12.08
CA ASP A 97 6.29 9.15 12.55
C ASP A 97 5.35 8.28 13.40
N PHE A 98 5.79 7.09 13.75
CA PHE A 98 5.03 6.17 14.61
C PHE A 98 4.77 6.71 16.03
N LYS A 99 5.42 7.82 16.44
CA LYS A 99 5.19 8.53 17.70
C LYS A 99 4.23 9.71 17.53
N GLY A 100 3.66 9.90 16.35
CA GLY A 100 2.74 10.98 16.02
C GLY A 100 3.41 12.33 15.75
N LYS A 101 4.74 12.40 15.73
CA LYS A 101 5.48 13.64 15.44
C LYS A 101 5.66 13.78 13.93
N ALA A 102 5.54 14.99 13.42
CA ALA A 102 5.82 15.25 12.01
C ALA A 102 7.29 14.89 11.68
N SER A 103 7.50 14.29 10.51
CA SER A 103 8.83 14.04 9.99
C SER A 103 9.65 15.33 9.92
N LYS A 104 10.95 15.23 10.18
CA LYS A 104 11.87 16.36 9.99
C LYS A 104 12.06 16.70 8.50
N THR A 105 11.70 15.77 7.62
CA THR A 105 11.89 15.90 6.17
C THR A 105 10.54 16.10 5.49
N LYS A 106 10.39 17.25 4.84
CA LYS A 106 9.32 17.49 3.87
C LYS A 106 9.75 16.96 2.51
N LEU A 107 8.80 16.38 1.77
CA LEU A 107 9.06 15.81 0.45
C LEU A 107 8.09 16.42 -0.56
N PRO A 108 8.52 16.72 -1.80
CA PRO A 108 7.60 17.03 -2.88
C PRO A 108 6.59 15.89 -3.06
N VAL A 109 5.32 16.19 -3.36
CA VAL A 109 4.26 15.16 -3.42
C VAL A 109 4.58 14.08 -4.44
N ASP A 110 5.02 14.45 -5.65
CA ASP A 110 5.36 13.51 -6.71
C ASP A 110 6.47 12.55 -6.26
N PHE A 111 7.51 13.10 -5.65
CA PHE A 111 8.62 12.31 -5.13
C PHE A 111 8.17 11.36 -4.02
N ALA A 112 7.26 11.83 -3.13
CA ALA A 112 6.70 11.01 -2.08
C ALA A 112 5.80 9.89 -2.63
N ALA A 113 5.01 10.14 -3.68
CA ALA A 113 4.19 9.14 -4.35
C ALA A 113 5.04 8.06 -5.03
N ILE A 114 6.05 8.46 -5.80
CA ILE A 114 7.02 7.54 -6.43
C ILE A 114 7.68 6.69 -5.35
N ARG A 115 8.19 7.33 -4.28
CA ARG A 115 8.84 6.65 -3.16
C ARG A 115 7.91 5.64 -2.49
N ALA A 116 6.66 6.02 -2.21
CA ALA A 116 5.70 5.15 -1.57
C ALA A 116 5.40 3.89 -2.40
N CYS A 117 5.28 4.07 -3.72
CA CYS A 117 5.11 2.99 -4.68
C CYS A 117 6.34 2.06 -4.71
N LYS A 118 7.55 2.62 -4.82
CA LYS A 118 8.79 1.85 -4.82
C LYS A 118 8.96 1.05 -3.54
N PHE A 119 8.70 1.65 -2.37
CA PHE A 119 8.79 0.97 -1.08
C PHE A 119 7.84 -0.23 -0.98
N ALA A 120 6.60 -0.07 -1.45
CA ALA A 120 5.60 -1.14 -1.42
C ALA A 120 6.02 -2.35 -2.27
N ILE A 121 6.51 -2.11 -3.50
CA ILE A 121 6.87 -3.20 -4.43
C ILE A 121 8.23 -3.81 -4.08
N THR A 122 9.22 -2.98 -3.73
CA THR A 122 10.60 -3.44 -3.49
C THR A 122 10.70 -4.31 -2.24
N ALA A 123 9.89 -4.04 -1.20
CA ALA A 123 9.83 -4.90 -0.01
C ALA A 123 9.38 -6.33 -0.36
N LEU A 124 8.37 -6.44 -1.22
CA LEU A 124 7.83 -7.73 -1.68
C LEU A 124 8.76 -8.44 -2.66
N THR A 125 9.43 -7.68 -3.54
CA THR A 125 10.40 -8.20 -4.50
C THR A 125 11.58 -8.84 -3.77
N GLN A 126 12.16 -8.12 -2.80
CA GLN A 126 13.25 -8.65 -1.97
C GLN A 126 12.82 -9.91 -1.19
N ALA A 127 11.61 -9.94 -0.64
CA ALA A 127 11.13 -11.13 0.07
C ALA A 127 10.93 -12.35 -0.85
N ASN A 128 10.63 -12.15 -2.13
CA ASN A 128 10.59 -13.23 -3.11
C ASN A 128 11.99 -13.70 -3.50
N GLU A 129 12.89 -12.78 -3.78
CA GLU A 129 14.26 -13.07 -4.18
C GLU A 129 15.02 -13.79 -3.06
N ALA A 130 14.84 -13.35 -1.81
CA ALA A 130 15.47 -13.94 -0.64
C ALA A 130 15.19 -15.44 -0.50
N LYS A 131 14.04 -15.96 -0.97
CA LYS A 131 13.73 -17.39 -0.94
C LYS A 131 14.62 -18.23 -1.85
N ILE A 132 15.21 -17.62 -2.88
CA ILE A 132 16.05 -18.29 -3.88
C ILE A 132 17.52 -17.97 -3.59
N SER A 133 17.84 -16.70 -3.30
CA SER A 133 19.21 -16.24 -3.17
C SER A 133 19.85 -16.53 -1.82
N TRP A 134 19.09 -16.88 -0.77
CA TRP A 134 19.69 -17.16 0.55
C TRP A 134 20.70 -18.31 0.54
N ARG A 135 20.46 -19.35 -0.28
CA ARG A 135 21.40 -20.47 -0.46
C ARG A 135 22.69 -20.04 -1.15
N LEU A 136 22.61 -19.07 -2.06
CA LEU A 136 23.76 -18.49 -2.74
C LEU A 136 24.59 -17.56 -1.85
N ALA A 137 24.05 -17.14 -0.69
CA ALA A 137 24.72 -16.25 0.27
C ALA A 137 25.50 -17.00 1.37
N VAL A 138 25.43 -18.34 1.41
CA VAL A 138 26.19 -19.17 2.35
C VAL A 138 27.52 -19.57 1.70
N PRO A 139 28.68 -19.17 2.25
CA PRO A 139 29.99 -19.59 1.73
C PRO A 139 30.11 -21.12 1.78
N GLY A 140 30.22 -21.76 0.61
CA GLY A 140 30.38 -23.22 0.47
C GLY A 140 29.23 -23.95 -0.25
N ASP A 141 28.08 -23.31 -0.46
CA ASP A 141 26.85 -23.95 -0.97
C ASP A 141 26.61 -23.76 -2.49
N GLY A 142 27.62 -23.34 -3.28
CA GLY A 142 27.52 -23.41 -4.75
C GLY A 142 28.18 -22.31 -5.59
N TYR A 143 29.09 -21.50 -5.07
CA TYR A 143 29.98 -20.69 -5.91
C TYR A 143 31.21 -21.53 -6.29
N GLU A 144 31.31 -21.95 -7.56
CA GLU A 144 32.60 -22.22 -8.19
C GLU A 144 33.17 -20.85 -8.62
N TYR A 145 34.33 -20.49 -8.06
CA TYR A 145 35.08 -19.28 -8.43
C TYR A 145 36.02 -19.56 -9.60
#